data_AF-A0A956C9Z9-F1
#
_entry.id   AF-A0A956C9Z9-F1
#
_cell.length_a   1.000
_cell.length_b   1.000
_cell.length_c   1.000
_cell.angle_alpha   90.00
_cell.angle_beta   90.00
_cell.angle_gamma   90.00
#
_symmetry.space_group_name_H-M   'P 1'
#
loop_
_entity.id
_entity.type
_entity.pdbx_description
1 polymer ?
#
loop_
_entity_poly.entity_id
_entity_poly.type
_entity_poly.pdbx_seq_one_letter_code
_entity_poly.pdbx_strand_id
1 'polypeptide(L)'
;MDDSKFFPDLAQQVIAGLQRARGDESAEEAVLKKLVKDYTAAARQAGEAGELMIPERFCEDEYEHHFSVIETAAGDSEDDEFRWREMLADICGY
;
A
#
# COMPACT_ATOMS: atom_id res chain seq x y z
N MET A 1 8.19 1.39 -19.42
CA MET A 1 6.85 1.85 -18.99
C MET A 1 6.99 3.32 -18.69
N ASP A 2 5.90 4.07 -18.76
CA ASP A 2 5.91 5.46 -18.27
C ASP A 2 5.79 5.38 -16.75
N ASP A 3 6.90 5.57 -16.04
CA ASP A 3 6.98 5.43 -14.59
C ASP A 3 6.01 6.39 -13.87
N SER A 4 5.57 7.45 -14.56
CA SER A 4 4.61 8.44 -14.05
C SER A 4 3.18 7.91 -13.86
N LYS A 5 2.85 6.70 -14.34
CA LYS A 5 1.49 6.11 -14.24
C LYS A 5 1.42 4.83 -13.43
N PHE A 6 2.55 4.18 -13.20
CA PHE A 6 2.61 2.89 -12.51
C PHE A 6 2.10 2.99 -11.07
N PHE A 7 2.57 3.98 -10.32
CA PHE A 7 2.23 4.14 -8.91
C PHE A 7 0.76 4.54 -8.67
N PRO A 8 0.18 5.51 -9.41
CA PRO A 8 -1.26 5.80 -9.34
C PRO A 8 -2.15 4.59 -9.64
N ASP A 9 -1.82 3.79 -10.66
CA ASP A 9 -2.60 2.60 -11.02
C ASP A 9 -2.51 1.51 -9.94
N LEU A 10 -1.35 1.37 -9.30
CA LEU A 10 -1.15 0.42 -8.21
C LEU A 10 -1.91 0.85 -6.95
N ALA A 11 -1.89 2.15 -6.60
CA ALA A 11 -2.66 2.71 -5.50
C ALA A 11 -4.17 2.46 -5.67
N GLN A 12 -4.73 2.73 -6.86
CA GLN A 12 -6.16 2.50 -7.15
C GLN A 12 -6.56 1.02 -7.07
N GLN A 13 -5.68 0.11 -7.52
CA GLN A 13 -5.92 -1.33 -7.39
C GLN A 13 -5.98 -1.78 -5.93
N VAL A 14 -5.16 -1.21 -5.06
CA VAL A 14 -5.11 -1.55 -3.64
C VAL A 14 -6.34 -1.00 -2.92
N ILE A 15 -6.73 0.25 -3.20
CA ILE A 15 -7.99 0.82 -2.68
C ILE A 15 -9.17 -0.09 -3.02
N ALA A 16 -9.33 -0.43 -4.30
CA ALA A 16 -10.43 -1.30 -4.75
C ALA A 16 -10.31 -2.72 -4.17
N GLY A 17 -9.08 -3.21 -3.94
CA GLY A 17 -8.81 -4.51 -3.34
C GLY A 17 -9.26 -4.57 -1.88
N LEU A 18 -8.82 -3.62 -1.06
CA LEU A 18 -9.18 -3.52 0.35
C LEU A 18 -10.69 -3.33 0.55
N GLN A 19 -11.31 -2.47 -0.25
CA GLN A 19 -12.77 -2.28 -0.20
C GLN A 19 -13.56 -3.55 -0.54
N ARG A 20 -13.06 -4.38 -1.46
CA ARG A 20 -13.69 -5.67 -1.81
C ARG A 20 -13.43 -6.77 -0.79
N ALA A 21 -12.25 -6.75 -0.17
CA ALA A 21 -11.83 -7.73 0.82
C ALA A 21 -12.37 -7.42 2.22
N ARG A 22 -13.02 -6.26 2.42
CA ARG A 22 -13.45 -5.75 3.72
C ARG A 22 -14.21 -6.80 4.54
N GLY A 23 -13.68 -7.10 5.72
CA GLY A 23 -14.22 -8.07 6.67
C GLY A 23 -13.70 -9.50 6.50
N ASP A 24 -12.89 -9.76 5.46
CA ASP A 24 -12.15 -11.01 5.27
C ASP A 24 -10.66 -10.74 5.48
N GLU A 25 -10.19 -11.01 6.69
CA GLU A 25 -8.81 -10.77 7.12
C GLU A 25 -7.77 -11.42 6.20
N SER A 26 -8.02 -12.64 5.72
CA SER A 26 -7.09 -13.33 4.81
C SER A 26 -7.04 -12.67 3.43
N ALA A 27 -8.17 -12.19 2.93
CA ALA A 27 -8.22 -11.47 1.67
C ALA A 27 -7.59 -10.07 1.77
N GLU A 28 -7.79 -9.37 2.88
CA GLU A 28 -7.17 -8.06 3.17
C GLU A 28 -5.64 -8.20 3.25
N GLU A 29 -5.15 -9.20 3.98
CA GLU A 29 -3.73 -9.50 4.11
C GLU A 29 -3.11 -9.84 2.75
N ALA A 30 -3.82 -10.58 1.90
CA ALA A 30 -3.36 -10.89 0.55
C ALA A 30 -3.22 -9.64 -0.33
N VAL A 31 -4.13 -8.67 -0.21
CA VAL A 31 -4.04 -7.38 -0.92
C VAL A 31 -2.82 -6.59 -0.45
N LEU A 32 -2.60 -6.49 0.86
CA LEU A 32 -1.47 -5.77 1.44
C LEU A 32 -0.11 -6.45 1.15
N LYS A 33 -0.03 -7.78 1.18
CA LYS A 33 1.18 -8.52 0.75
C LYS A 33 1.51 -8.26 -0.71
N LYS A 34 0.48 -8.21 -1.58
CA LYS A 34 0.67 -7.89 -3.00
C LYS A 34 1.17 -6.46 -3.18
N LEU A 35 0.62 -5.50 -2.44
CA LEU A 35 1.10 -4.11 -2.39
C LEU A 35 2.60 -4.07 -2.10
N VAL A 36 3.05 -4.61 -0.97
CA VAL A 36 4.46 -4.61 -0.55
C VAL A 36 5.38 -5.20 -1.64
N LYS A 37 4.96 -6.33 -2.22
CA LYS A 37 5.72 -7.01 -3.28
C LYS A 37 5.86 -6.16 -4.54
N ASP A 38 4.77 -5.60 -5.04
CA ASP A 38 4.75 -4.84 -6.30
C ASP A 38 5.53 -3.52 -6.16
N TYR A 39 5.44 -2.87 -4.99
CA TYR A 39 6.21 -1.67 -4.66
C TYR A 39 7.71 -1.95 -4.54
N THR A 40 8.09 -2.99 -3.80
CA THR A 40 9.50 -3.40 -3.66
C THR A 40 10.11 -3.72 -5.03
N ALA A 41 9.34 -4.34 -5.92
CA ALA A 41 9.78 -4.65 -7.27
C ALA A 41 9.97 -3.39 -8.14
N ALA A 42 9.11 -2.38 -7.99
CA ALA A 42 9.20 -1.12 -8.71
C ALA A 42 10.40 -0.27 -8.22
N ALA A 43 10.58 -0.13 -6.91
CA ALA A 43 11.71 0.60 -6.31
C ALA A 43 13.06 0.00 -6.73
N ARG A 44 13.18 -1.33 -6.77
CA ARG A 44 14.38 -2.02 -7.27
C ARG A 44 14.66 -1.74 -8.75
N GLN A 45 13.64 -1.61 -9.58
CA GLN A 45 13.79 -1.32 -11.01
C GLN A 45 14.20 0.13 -11.26
N ALA A 46 13.75 1.06 -10.41
CA ALA A 46 14.14 2.47 -10.47
C ALA A 46 15.60 2.72 -10.05
N GLY A 47 16.33 1.70 -9.57
CA GLY A 47 17.70 1.85 -9.10
C GLY A 47 17.81 2.47 -7.70
N GLU A 48 16.69 2.64 -7.00
CA GLU A 48 16.60 3.17 -5.63
C GLU A 48 16.95 2.10 -4.59
N ALA A 49 17.90 1.21 -4.89
CA ALA A 49 18.27 0.09 -4.02
C ALA A 49 18.89 0.53 -2.67
N GLY A 50 19.34 1.79 -2.57
CA GLY A 50 19.93 2.36 -1.35
C GLY A 50 18.92 2.84 -0.32
N GLU A 51 17.67 3.07 -0.73
CA GLU A 51 16.55 3.43 0.12
C GLU A 51 15.43 2.44 -0.21
N LEU A 52 15.51 1.23 0.34
CA LEU A 52 14.31 0.40 0.46
C LEU A 52 13.36 1.16 1.40
N MET A 53 12.65 2.14 0.85
CA MET A 53 11.64 2.90 1.53
C MET A 53 10.65 1.89 2.09
N ILE A 54 10.51 1.94 3.41
CA ILE A 54 9.63 1.08 4.18
C ILE A 54 8.24 1.17 3.51
N PRO A 55 7.48 0.07 3.35
CA PRO A 55 6.10 0.19 2.85
C PRO A 55 5.25 1.16 3.67
N GLU A 56 5.57 1.33 4.96
CA GLU A 56 5.07 2.40 5.83
C GLU A 56 5.38 3.80 5.29
N ARG A 57 6.62 4.04 4.86
CA ARG A 57 7.03 5.27 4.19
C ARG A 57 6.36 5.45 2.82
N PHE A 58 5.83 4.42 2.18
CA PHE A 58 4.97 4.59 1.00
C PHE A 58 3.51 4.86 1.36
N CYS A 59 3.05 4.36 2.51
CA CYS A 59 1.78 4.79 3.09
C CYS A 59 1.83 6.22 3.66
N GLU A 60 3.02 6.73 3.98
CA GLU A 60 3.24 8.06 4.59
C GLU A 60 3.86 9.12 3.65
N ASP A 61 4.82 8.78 2.77
CA ASP A 61 5.48 9.66 1.79
C ASP A 61 5.02 9.28 0.36
N GLU A 62 3.95 9.89 -0.15
CA GLU A 62 4.06 11.11 -0.95
C GLU A 62 5.08 11.05 -2.10
N TYR A 63 4.85 10.17 -3.08
CA TYR A 63 5.31 10.49 -4.44
C TYR A 63 4.22 11.34 -5.13
N GLU A 64 4.40 12.66 -5.01
CA GLU A 64 3.72 13.75 -5.72
C GLU A 64 2.24 14.09 -5.39
N HIS A 65 1.49 13.26 -4.64
CA HIS A 65 0.02 13.44 -4.57
C HIS A 65 -0.68 13.39 -3.19
N HIS A 66 0.01 13.47 -2.05
CA HIS A 66 -0.60 13.73 -0.73
C HIS A 66 -1.85 12.90 -0.36
N PHE A 67 -1.87 11.57 -0.52
CA PHE A 67 -2.93 10.76 0.13
C PHE A 67 -2.48 9.34 0.50
N SER A 68 -2.87 8.89 1.71
CA SER A 68 -2.68 7.52 2.16
C SER A 68 -3.70 6.59 1.48
N VAL A 69 -3.20 5.52 0.85
CA VAL A 69 -4.02 4.47 0.21
C VAL A 69 -4.94 3.80 1.24
N ILE A 70 -4.45 3.58 2.46
CA ILE A 70 -5.22 2.95 3.54
C ILE A 70 -6.33 3.90 4.00
N GLU A 71 -6.02 5.16 4.28
CA GLU A 71 -7.02 6.17 4.67
C GLU A 71 -8.11 6.31 3.60
N THR A 72 -7.69 6.39 2.33
CA THR A 72 -8.62 6.51 1.20
C THR A 72 -9.51 5.27 1.05
N ALA A 73 -8.96 4.07 1.27
CA ALA A 73 -9.71 2.83 1.20
C ALA A 73 -10.69 2.68 2.38
N ALA A 74 -10.28 3.11 3.58
CA ALA A 74 -11.09 3.05 4.79
C ALA A 74 -12.30 3.99 4.68
N GLY A 75 -12.11 5.20 4.14
CA GLY A 75 -13.11 6.25 4.17
C GLY A 75 -13.28 6.74 5.61
N ASP A 76 -14.51 6.77 6.12
CA ASP A 76 -14.80 7.23 7.49
C ASP A 76 -14.62 6.14 8.57
N SER A 77 -14.03 4.99 8.24
CA SER A 77 -13.93 3.81 9.11
C SER A 77 -12.58 3.75 9.84
N GLU A 78 -12.49 4.33 11.04
CA GLU A 78 -11.27 4.30 11.87
C GLU A 78 -10.83 2.86 12.22
N ASP A 79 -11.78 1.94 12.40
CA ASP A 79 -11.49 0.53 12.71
C ASP A 79 -10.82 -0.19 11.54
N ASP A 80 -11.30 0.04 10.31
CA ASP A 80 -10.68 -0.54 9.11
C ASP A 80 -9.29 0.07 8.88
N GLU A 81 -9.15 1.38 9.06
CA GLU A 81 -7.88 2.07 8.94
C GLU A 81 -6.84 1.52 9.92
N PHE A 82 -7.18 1.46 11.22
CA PHE A 82 -6.29 0.95 12.25
C PHE A 82 -5.89 -0.50 11.98
N ARG A 83 -6.87 -1.36 11.70
CA ARG A 83 -6.63 -2.79 11.45
C ARG A 83 -5.73 -3.03 10.23
N TRP A 84 -5.93 -2.29 9.14
CA TRP A 84 -5.10 -2.44 7.95
C TRP A 84 -3.70 -1.86 8.13
N ARG A 85 -3.53 -0.80 8.94
CA ARG A 85 -2.20 -0.29 9.33
C ARG A 85 -1.42 -1.31 10.16
N GLU A 86 -2.04 -1.89 11.19
CA GLU A 86 -1.42 -2.93 12.02
C GLU A 86 -1.03 -4.16 11.17
N MET A 87 -1.94 -4.61 10.30
CA MET A 87 -1.65 -5.74 9.40
C MET A 87 -0.51 -5.43 8.44
N LEU A 88 -0.42 -4.20 7.93
CA LEU A 88 0.69 -3.78 7.08
C LEU A 88 2.01 -3.76 7.86
N ALA A 89 2.02 -3.26 9.10
CA ALA A 89 3.19 -3.27 9.98
C ALA A 89 3.68 -4.71 10.23
N ASP A 90 2.76 -5.64 10.55
CA ASP A 90 3.05 -7.07 10.72
C ASP A 90 3.67 -7.69 9.46
N ILE A 91 3.13 -7.38 8.27
CA ILE A 91 3.68 -7.85 6.97
C ILE A 91 5.10 -7.33 6.75
N CYS A 92 5.39 -6.11 7.23
CA CYS A 92 6.70 -5.48 7.11
C CYS A 92 7.70 -5.92 8.20
N GLY A 93 7.21 -6.51 9.29
CA GLY A 93 8.02 -7.06 10.39
C GLY A 93 8.37 -6.06 11.49
N TYR A 94 7.49 -5.11 11.79
CA TYR A 94 7.62 -4.12 12.88
C TYR A 94 6.80 -4.46 14.11
#